data_AF-A0A3A8GUG5-F1
#
_entry.id   AF-A0A3A8GUG5-F1
#
_cell.length_a   1.000
_cell.length_b   1.000
_cell.length_c   1.000
_cell.angle_alpha   90.00
_cell.angle_beta   90.00
_cell.angle_gamma   90.00
#
_symmetry.space_group_name_H-M   'P 1'
#
loop_
_entity.id
_entity.type
_entity.pdbx_description
1 polymer ?
#
loop_
_entity_poly.entity_id
_entity_poly.type
_entity_poly.pdbx_seq_one_letter_code
_entity_poly.pdbx_strand_id
1 'polypeptide(L)'
;MLMVSCVALLAGCGGNPQPENEANTSDVTSVGGELTCSGDGEAVCDGVCTSTYTDLSNCGWCGMRCGFPGGNNVCWYGTCYACDSNGTNCVAI
;
A
#
# COMPACT_ATOMS: atom_id res chain seq x y z
N MET A 1 -42.49 27.83 -20.02
CA MET A 1 -42.69 26.73 -19.07
C MET A 1 -41.35 26.02 -18.90
N LEU A 2 -40.59 26.43 -17.88
CA LEU A 2 -39.33 25.79 -17.51
C LEU A 2 -39.61 24.36 -17.05
N MET A 3 -38.99 23.37 -17.66
CA MET A 3 -38.78 22.04 -17.08
C MET A 3 -37.30 21.68 -17.30
N VAL A 4 -36.44 22.45 -16.62
CA VAL A 4 -35.11 22.00 -16.22
C VAL A 4 -35.37 20.90 -15.19
N SER A 5 -35.47 19.65 -15.64
CA SER A 5 -35.71 18.50 -14.77
C SER A 5 -34.51 17.56 -14.83
N CYS A 6 -33.63 17.77 -13.85
CA CYS A 6 -33.03 16.72 -13.02
C CYS A 6 -32.55 15.45 -13.72
N VAL A 7 -31.54 15.55 -14.59
CA VAL A 7 -30.62 14.43 -14.80
C VAL A 7 -29.26 14.82 -14.20
N ALA A 8 -29.26 14.97 -12.88
CA ALA A 8 -28.06 15.01 -12.08
C ALA A 8 -28.03 13.73 -11.23
N LEU A 9 -26.83 13.15 -11.12
CA LEU A 9 -26.42 12.09 -10.19
C LEU A 9 -26.47 10.65 -10.71
N LEU A 10 -25.64 10.36 -11.71
CA LEU A 10 -24.85 9.13 -11.70
C LEU A 10 -23.36 9.47 -11.72
N ALA A 11 -22.94 10.34 -10.80
CA ALA A 11 -21.55 10.35 -10.34
C ALA A 11 -21.39 9.20 -9.34
N GLY A 12 -21.34 7.97 -9.86
CA GLY A 12 -20.81 6.85 -9.08
C GLY A 12 -19.31 7.08 -8.93
N CYS A 13 -18.80 7.04 -7.70
CA CYS A 13 -17.37 7.04 -7.43
C CYS A 13 -16.76 5.79 -8.06
N GLY A 14 -16.14 5.95 -9.23
CA GLY A 14 -15.25 4.95 -9.81
C GLY A 14 -13.95 4.94 -9.03
N GLY A 15 -13.89 4.14 -7.97
CA GLY A 15 -12.61 3.63 -7.49
C GLY A 15 -12.08 2.69 -8.57
N ASN A 16 -11.15 3.17 -9.39
CA ASN A 16 -10.42 2.32 -10.31
C ASN A 16 -9.59 1.36 -9.43
N PRO A 17 -9.69 0.03 -9.58
CA PRO A 17 -8.79 -0.87 -8.88
C PRO A 17 -7.38 -0.61 -9.41
N GLN A 18 -6.63 0.22 -8.71
CA GLN A 18 -5.26 0.58 -9.06
C GLN A 18 -4.37 -0.60 -8.63
N PRO A 19 -3.47 -1.07 -9.52
CA PRO A 19 -2.53 -2.13 -9.17
C PRO A 19 -1.65 -1.67 -7.99
N GLU A 20 -1.43 -2.59 -7.07
CA GLU A 20 -0.90 -2.45 -5.70
C GLU A 20 0.58 -2.00 -5.58
N ASN A 21 1.07 -1.16 -6.48
CA ASN A 21 2.46 -0.69 -6.49
C ASN A 21 2.70 0.70 -7.11
N GLU A 22 1.66 1.47 -7.39
CA GLU A 22 1.83 2.86 -7.83
C GLU A 22 1.91 3.77 -6.59
N ALA A 23 3.11 4.03 -6.10
CA ALA A 23 3.39 5.00 -5.03
C ALA A 23 2.95 6.41 -5.47
N ASN A 24 1.65 6.70 -5.33
CA ASN A 24 1.09 7.97 -5.66
C ASN A 24 1.07 8.83 -4.41
N THR A 25 1.86 9.91 -4.38
CA THR A 25 1.85 10.92 -3.31
C THR A 25 0.45 11.49 -3.03
N SER A 26 -0.51 11.27 -3.92
CA SER A 26 -1.94 11.62 -3.75
C SER A 26 -2.64 10.86 -2.62
N ASP A 27 -2.08 9.77 -2.10
CA ASP A 27 -2.68 8.97 -1.02
C ASP A 27 -2.36 9.49 0.40
N VAL A 28 -1.44 10.45 0.51
CA VAL A 28 -1.08 11.09 1.79
C VAL A 28 -2.10 12.20 2.11
N THR A 29 -2.93 11.96 3.12
CA THR A 29 -3.91 12.94 3.62
C THR A 29 -3.44 13.54 4.93
N SER A 30 -3.60 14.86 5.11
CA SER A 30 -3.39 15.50 6.41
C SER A 30 -4.72 15.62 7.16
N VAL A 31 -4.83 14.93 8.31
CA VAL A 31 -5.99 15.04 9.20
C VAL A 31 -5.52 15.67 10.50
N GLY A 32 -5.86 16.94 10.73
CA GLY A 32 -5.50 17.65 11.97
C GLY A 32 -4.00 17.91 12.16
N GLY A 33 -3.20 17.89 11.08
CA GLY A 33 -1.75 18.07 11.11
C GLY A 33 -0.95 16.77 11.20
N GLU A 34 -1.62 15.63 11.32
CA GLU A 34 -1.02 14.29 11.18
C GLU A 34 -1.10 13.84 9.72
N LEU A 35 -0.05 13.20 9.21
CA LEU A 35 -0.06 12.60 7.87
C LEU A 35 -0.56 11.16 7.98
N THR A 36 -1.52 10.79 7.14
CA THR A 36 -2.15 9.47 7.14
C THR A 36 -2.30 8.92 5.73
N CYS A 37 -2.19 7.61 5.57
CA CYS A 37 -2.50 6.91 4.33
C CYS A 37 -3.93 6.38 4.32
N SER A 38 -4.54 6.34 3.15
CA SER A 38 -5.90 5.81 2.98
C SER A 38 -5.93 4.32 2.65
N GLY A 39 -4.83 3.76 2.14
CA GLY A 39 -4.69 2.34 1.82
C GLY A 39 -4.49 1.47 3.06
N ASP A 40 -5.04 0.26 3.02
CA ASP A 40 -4.79 -0.74 4.04
C ASP A 40 -3.35 -1.27 3.95
N GLY A 41 -2.73 -1.49 5.12
CA GLY A 41 -1.35 -1.93 5.17
C GLY A 41 -0.35 -0.89 4.68
N GLU A 42 -0.74 0.38 4.51
CA GLU A 42 0.18 1.47 4.19
C GLU A 42 0.57 2.29 5.41
N ALA A 43 1.78 2.84 5.38
CA ALA A 43 2.26 3.79 6.36
C ALA A 43 2.92 4.99 5.65
N VAL A 44 2.89 6.15 6.30
CA VAL A 44 3.61 7.33 5.83
C VAL A 44 5.09 7.14 6.13
N CYS A 45 5.85 6.72 5.13
CA CYS A 45 7.30 6.57 5.20
C CYS A 45 7.94 7.72 4.42
N ASP A 46 8.73 8.56 5.10
CA ASP A 46 9.39 9.74 4.51
C ASP A 46 8.43 10.70 3.76
N GLY A 47 7.19 10.81 4.24
CA GLY A 47 6.16 11.67 3.65
C GLY A 47 5.45 11.07 2.43
N VAL A 48 5.64 9.78 2.15
CA VAL A 48 4.99 9.05 1.06
C VAL A 48 4.28 7.81 1.63
N CYS A 49 3.08 7.52 1.14
CA CYS A 49 2.40 6.27 1.47
C CYS A 49 3.14 5.09 0.86
N THR A 50 3.58 4.19 1.73
CA THR A 50 4.35 3.00 1.36
C THR A 50 3.67 1.78 1.94
N SER A 51 3.49 0.74 1.11
CA SER A 51 2.92 -0.52 1.55
C SER A 51 3.86 -1.23 2.51
N THR A 52 3.43 -1.36 3.76
CA THR A 52 4.09 -2.20 4.74
C THR A 52 3.77 -3.69 4.56
N TYR A 53 2.83 -4.05 3.69
CA TYR A 53 2.46 -5.44 3.45
C TYR A 53 3.32 -6.14 2.40
N THR A 54 3.89 -5.38 1.47
CA THR A 54 4.58 -5.92 0.31
C THR A 54 5.95 -5.31 0.05
N ASP A 55 6.26 -4.11 0.59
CA ASP A 55 7.57 -3.50 0.40
C ASP A 55 8.63 -4.17 1.28
N LEU A 56 9.63 -4.78 0.63
CA LEU A 56 10.77 -5.42 1.27
C LEU A 56 11.63 -4.47 2.11
N SER A 57 11.58 -3.17 1.86
CA SER A 57 12.32 -2.16 2.63
C SER A 57 11.50 -1.50 3.74
N ASN A 58 10.20 -1.77 3.81
CA ASN A 58 9.27 -1.18 4.77
C ASN A 58 8.29 -2.22 5.36
N CYS A 59 8.69 -3.49 5.45
CA CYS A 59 7.80 -4.60 5.77
C CYS A 59 7.31 -4.52 7.23
N GLY A 60 6.01 -4.38 7.45
CA GLY A 60 5.40 -4.22 8.78
C GLY A 60 5.52 -2.80 9.36
N TRP A 61 6.63 -2.11 9.13
CA TRP A 61 6.77 -0.68 9.45
C TRP A 61 7.84 0.02 8.61
N CYS A 62 7.79 1.36 8.55
CA CYS A 62 8.73 2.18 7.80
C CYS A 62 10.19 1.91 8.19
N GLY A 63 11.02 1.61 7.19
CA GLY A 63 12.44 1.31 7.36
C GLY A 63 12.76 -0.12 7.82
N MET A 64 11.77 -1.00 8.05
CA MET A 64 12.05 -2.42 8.26
C MET A 64 12.39 -3.10 6.94
N ARG A 65 13.66 -3.47 6.78
CA ARG A 65 14.11 -4.23 5.60
C ARG A 65 14.17 -5.71 5.91
N CYS A 66 13.54 -6.54 5.08
CA CYS A 66 13.71 -8.00 5.17
C CYS A 66 15.15 -8.36 4.81
N GLY A 67 15.85 -9.05 5.71
CA GLY A 67 17.27 -9.32 5.58
C GLY A 67 17.65 -10.73 5.95
N PHE A 68 17.65 -11.64 4.99
CA PHE A 68 18.31 -12.94 5.10
C PHE A 68 19.46 -13.05 4.08
N PRO A 69 20.72 -13.25 4.52
CA PRO A 69 21.86 -13.34 3.61
C PRO A 69 21.78 -14.61 2.76
N GLY A 70 21.72 -14.44 1.44
CA GLY A 70 21.74 -15.53 0.45
C GLY A 70 20.38 -16.18 0.16
N GLY A 71 19.28 -15.67 0.71
CA GLY A 71 17.91 -16.13 0.41
C GLY A 71 17.09 -15.10 -0.37
N ASN A 72 16.04 -15.57 -1.03
CA ASN A 72 15.03 -14.69 -1.62
C ASN A 72 14.11 -14.19 -0.50
N ASN A 73 13.99 -12.88 -0.30
CA ASN A 73 13.13 -12.32 0.74
C ASN A 73 11.79 -11.91 0.13
N VAL A 74 10.70 -12.15 0.86
CA VAL A 74 9.34 -11.74 0.51
C VAL A 74 8.73 -11.02 1.72
N CYS A 75 8.08 -9.88 1.49
CA CYS A 75 7.23 -9.27 2.49
C CYS A 75 5.79 -9.71 2.22
N TRP A 76 5.13 -10.28 3.22
CA TRP A 76 3.76 -10.75 3.11
C TRP A 76 2.98 -10.36 4.36
N TYR A 77 1.98 -9.47 4.18
CA TYR A 77 1.17 -8.90 5.26
C TYR A 77 2.00 -8.36 6.44
N GLY A 78 3.11 -7.70 6.12
CA GLY A 78 3.99 -7.07 7.11
C GLY A 78 4.89 -8.03 7.88
N THR A 79 4.98 -9.28 7.41
CA THR A 79 5.94 -10.27 7.92
C THR A 79 6.97 -10.57 6.84
N CYS A 80 8.24 -10.54 7.24
CA CYS A 80 9.32 -10.96 6.37
C CYS A 80 9.39 -12.48 6.29
N TYR A 81 9.57 -13.00 5.08
CA TYR A 81 9.80 -14.41 4.81
C TYR A 81 11.12 -14.58 4.06
N ALA A 82 11.95 -15.51 4.50
CA ALA A 82 13.05 -16.05 3.70
C ALA A 82 12.56 -17.28 2.95
N CYS A 83 12.72 -17.27 1.63
CA CYS A 83 12.38 -18.37 0.76
C CYS A 83 13.64 -19.02 0.17
N ASP A 84 13.53 -20.31 -0.13
CA ASP A 84 14.54 -21.03 -0.89
C ASP A 84 14.70 -20.48 -2.33
N SER A 85 15.64 -21.05 -3.09
CA SER A 85 15.89 -20.63 -4.47
C SER A 85 14.70 -20.86 -5.42
N ASN A 86 13.73 -21.70 -5.04
CA ASN A 86 12.55 -22.01 -5.84
C ASN A 86 11.34 -21.14 -5.45
N GLY A 87 11.42 -20.39 -4.35
CA GLY A 87 10.35 -19.50 -3.89
C GLY A 87 9.12 -20.23 -3.34
N THR A 88 9.18 -21.54 -3.13
CA THR A 88 8.04 -22.37 -2.71
C THR A 88 8.09 -22.76 -1.24
N ASN A 89 9.29 -22.78 -0.65
CA ASN A 89 9.47 -23.04 0.77
C ASN A 89 9.95 -21.76 1.45
N CYS A 90 9.08 -21.17 2.26
CA CYS A 90 9.30 -19.89 2.90
C CYS A 90 9.11 -20.03 4.41
N VAL A 91 9.99 -19.38 5.18
CA VAL A 91 9.93 -19.31 6.63
C VAL A 91 9.89 -17.85 7.06
N ALA A 92 9.07 -17.53 8.06
CA ALA A 92 9.04 -16.20 8.64
C ALA A 92 10.38 -15.92 9.35
N ILE A 93 10.90 -14.70 9.21
CA ILE A 93 12.19 -14.26 9.76
C ILE A 93 12.08 -12.95 10.52
#